data_AF-A0A8S2U2N2-F1
#
_entry.id   AF-A0A8S2U2N2-F1
#
_cell.length_a   1.000
_cell.length_b   1.000
_cell.length_c   1.000
_cell.angle_alpha   90.00
_cell.angle_beta   90.00
_cell.angle_gamma   90.00
#
_symmetry.space_group_name_H-M   'P 1'
#
loop_
_entity.id
_entity.type
_entity.pdbx_description
1 polymer ?
#
loop_
_entity_poly.entity_id
_entity_poly.type
_entity_poly.pdbx_seq_one_letter_code
_entity_poly.pdbx_strand_id
1 'polypeptide(L)' 'MIVTWVTLNQINESVVEYGQDDMFDLRATGNVSIFQDSGSEKRREYIHRVVLNNLKPGQRY' A
#
# COMPACT_ATOMS: atom_id res chain seq x y z
N MET A 1 1.58 -9.51 -6.91
CA MET A 1 0.49 -8.51 -6.88
C MET A 1 1.06 -7.21 -6.34
N ILE A 2 0.58 -6.03 -6.77
CA ILE A 2 0.95 -4.74 -6.15
C ILE A 2 -0.30 -4.13 -5.54
N VAL A 3 -0.26 -3.86 -4.24
CA VAL A 3 -1.32 -3.12 -3.53
C VAL A 3 -0.92 -1.66 -3.50
N THR A 4 -1.82 -0.79 -3.95
CA THR A 4 -1.60 0.66 -4.02
C THR A 4 -2.75 1.40 -3.35
N TRP A 5 -2.42 2.37 -2.51
CA TRP A 5 -3.39 3.28 -1.91
C TRP A 5 -2.76 4.65 -1.68
N VAL A 6 -3.61 5.62 -1.31
CA VAL A 6 -3.21 6.99 -1.00
C VAL A 6 -3.67 7.36 0.40
N THR A 7 -2.81 8.04 1.16
CA THR A 7 -3.23 8.79 2.35
C THR A 7 -3.04 10.29 2.11
N LEU A 8 -3.85 11.10 2.78
CA LEU A 8 -3.76 12.57 2.72
C LEU A 8 -2.80 13.15 3.79
N ASN A 9 -2.44 12.32 4.77
CA ASN A 9 -1.47 12.65 5.80
C ASN A 9 -0.30 11.66 5.74
N GLN A 10 0.87 12.13 6.15
CA GLN A 10 2.06 11.27 6.25
C GLN A 10 1.83 10.21 7.32
N ILE A 11 2.10 8.96 6.97
CA ILE A 11 2.16 7.84 7.90
C ILE A 11 3.55 7.22 7.87
N ASN A 12 3.92 6.54 8.95
CA ASN A 12 5.28 6.05 9.14
C ASN A 12 5.62 4.85 8.23
N GLU A 13 4.64 4.03 7.88
CA GLU A 13 4.89 2.76 7.20
C GLU A 13 3.87 2.49 6.09
N SER A 14 4.32 1.77 5.06
CA SER A 14 3.45 1.20 4.02
C SER A 14 3.38 -0.30 4.26
N VAL A 15 2.36 -0.77 4.96
CA VAL A 15 2.21 -2.16 5.38
C VAL A 15 0.91 -2.73 4.83
N VAL A 16 0.98 -3.96 4.31
CA VAL A 16 -0.19 -4.76 3.99
C VAL A 16 -0.10 -6.07 4.77
N GLU A 17 -1.13 -6.34 5.55
CA GLU A 17 -1.38 -7.65 6.12
C GLU A 17 -2.35 -8.40 5.20
N TYR A 18 -2.08 -9.69 4.97
CA TYR A 18 -2.82 -10.54 4.02
C TYR A 18 -2.64 -12.00 4.39
N GLY A 19 -3.44 -12.89 3.80
CA GLY A 19 -3.39 -14.32 4.09
C GLY A 19 -4.54 -15.06 3.42
N GLN A 20 -4.50 -16.40 3.42
CA GLN A 20 -5.58 -17.18 2.81
C GLN A 20 -6.76 -17.36 3.78
N ASP A 21 -7.94 -17.67 3.26
CA ASP A 21 -9.13 -18.02 4.05
C ASP A 21 -9.51 -16.96 5.12
N ASP A 22 -9.44 -15.68 4.72
CA ASP A 22 -9.71 -14.50 5.57
C ASP A 22 -8.75 -14.35 6.78
N MET A 23 -7.58 -14.98 6.73
CA MET A 23 -6.49 -14.75 7.67
C MET A 23 -5.60 -13.57 7.24
N PHE A 24 -4.95 -12.92 8.22
CA PHE A 24 -4.02 -11.80 8.01
C PHE A 24 -2.68 -12.10 8.67
N ASP A 25 -2.14 -13.30 8.42
CA ASP A 25 -0.95 -13.85 9.07
C ASP A 25 0.37 -13.52 8.33
N LEU A 26 0.28 -13.02 7.11
CA LEU A 26 1.43 -12.54 6.33
C LEU A 26 1.49 -11.01 6.34
N ARG A 27 2.70 -10.47 6.34
CA ARG A 27 2.96 -9.03 6.32
C ARG A 27 3.94 -8.68 5.22
N ALA A 28 3.63 -7.66 4.44
CA ALA A 28 4.53 -7.08 3.45
C ALA A 28 4.71 -5.58 3.71
N THR A 29 5.94 -5.10 3.56
CA THR A 29 6.27 -3.68 3.60
C THR A 29 6.58 -3.16 2.20
N GLY A 30 6.30 -1.90 1.97
CA GLY A 30 6.64 -1.24 0.71
C GLY A 30 7.08 0.20 0.90
N ASN A 31 6.99 0.95 -0.19
CA ASN A 31 7.53 2.31 -0.25
C ASN A 31 6.43 3.33 -0.50
N VAL A 32 6.71 4.58 -0.15
CA VAL A 32 5.84 5.73 -0.36
C VAL A 32 6.50 6.74 -1.27
N SER A 33 5.74 7.29 -2.21
CA SER A 33 6.14 8.45 -3.02
C SER A 33 5.18 9.61 -2.73
N ILE A 34 5.70 10.82 -2.60
CA ILE A 34 4.89 12.01 -2.32
C ILE A 34 4.56 12.72 -3.64
N PHE A 35 3.28 12.97 -3.88
CA PHE A 35 2.82 13.87 -4.93
C PHE A 35 2.35 15.18 -4.29
N GLN A 36 2.78 16.31 -4.83
CA GLN A 36 2.31 17.62 -4.41
C GLN A 36 1.57 18.26 -5.57
N ASP A 37 0.29 18.60 -5.37
CA ASP A 37 -0.49 19.25 -6.40
C ASP A 37 -0.01 20.70 -6.64
N SER A 38 -0.32 21.21 -7.84
CA SER A 38 -0.02 22.60 -8.22
C SER A 38 -1.17 23.56 -7.86
N GLY A 39 -2.12 23.12 -7.02
CA GLY A 39 -3.23 23.96 -6.56
C GLY A 39 -2.78 25.02 -5.56
N SER A 40 -3.65 25.99 -5.26
CA SER A 40 -3.39 27.00 -4.23
C SER A 40 -3.08 26.39 -2.86
N GLU A 41 -3.76 25.28 -2.55
CA GLU A 41 -3.65 24.55 -1.29
C GLU A 41 -2.40 23.66 -1.21
N LYS A 42 -1.70 23.43 -2.33
CA LYS A 42 -0.46 22.62 -2.40
C LYS A 42 -0.60 21.27 -1.68
N ARG A 43 -1.70 20.55 -1.93
CA ARG A 43 -2.01 19.31 -1.21
C ARG A 43 -0.93 18.26 -1.46
N ARG A 44 -0.59 17.53 -0.40
CA ARG A 44 0.35 16.42 -0.44
C ARG A 44 -0.40 15.11 -0.35
N GLU A 45 -0.20 14.26 -1.35
CA GLU A 45 -0.74 12.91 -1.42
C GLU A 45 0.41 11.92 -1.26
N TYR A 46 0.24 10.95 -0.38
CA TYR A 46 1.25 9.94 -0.08
C TYR A 46 0.83 8.64 -0.75
N ILE A 47 1.50 8.29 -1.84
CA ILE A 47 1.15 7.13 -2.66
C ILE A 47 1.97 5.93 -2.20
N HIS A 48 1.31 4.97 -1.58
CA HIS A 48 1.90 3.76 -1.03
C HIS A 48 1.87 2.64 -2.07
N ARG A 49 2.98 1.91 -2.23
CA ARG A 49 3.07 0.73 -3.10
C ARG A 49 3.74 -0.42 -2.37
N VAL A 50 3.01 -1.51 -2.19
CA VAL A 50 3.50 -2.74 -1.54
C VAL A 50 3.43 -3.91 -2.51
N VAL A 51 4.54 -4.62 -2.65
CA VAL A 51 4.63 -5.81 -3.50
C VAL A 51 4.37 -7.05 -2.64
N LEU A 52 3.35 -7.82 -2.99
CA LEU A 52 3.09 -9.14 -2.41
C LEU A 52 3.78 -10.20 -3.27
N ASN A 53 4.73 -10.90 -2.65
CA ASN A 53 5.56 -11.94 -3.28
C ASN A 53 5.05 -13.35 -2.93
N ASN A 54 5.45 -14.35 -3.70
CA ASN A 54 5.18 -15.77 -3.43
C ASN A 54 3.70 -16.15 -3.31
N LEU A 55 2.80 -15.40 -3.96
CA LEU A 55 1.39 -15.72 -4.04
C LEU A 55 1.16 -16.95 -4.92
N LYS A 56 0.22 -17.81 -4.52
CA LYS A 56 -0.23 -18.95 -5.33
C LYS A 56 -1.23 -18.47 -6.40
N PRO A 57 -1.06 -18.83 -7.68
CA PRO A 57 -2.04 -18.49 -8.71
C PRO A 57 -3.43 -19.06 -8.42
N GLY A 58 -4.47 -18.30 -8.77
CA GLY A 58 -5.87 -18.74 -8.66
C GLY A 58 -6.44 -18.78 -7.23
N GLN A 59 -5.73 -18.22 -6.25
CA GLN A 59 -6.15 -18.22 -4.85
C GLN A 59 -6.63 -16.83 -4.39
N ARG A 60 -7.60 -16.84 -3.47
CA ARG A 60 -8.03 -15.64 -2.75
C ARG A 60 -7.09 -15.41 -1.56
N TYR A 61 -6.79 -14.13 -1.34
CA TYR A 61 -5.97 -13.59 -0.26
C TYR A 61 -6.63 -12.32 0.28
#